data_AF-T1DC56-F1
#
_entry.id   AF-T1DC56-F1
#
_cell.length_a   1.000
_cell.length_b   1.000
_cell.length_c   1.000
_cell.angle_alpha   90.00
_cell.angle_beta   90.00
_cell.angle_gamma   90.00
#
_symmetry.space_group_name_H-M   'P 1'
#
loop_
_entity.id
_entity.type
_entity.pdbx_description
1 polymer ?
#
loop_
_entity_poly.entity_id
_entity_poly.type
_entity_poly.pdbx_seq_one_letter_code
_entity_poly.pdbx_strand_id
1 'polypeptide(L)'
;MQDAPSFEQKIVAPESWQARLEGIPRPLVFTNGVFDILHRGHVTYLARARAQGAALVVALNSDASVRRLGKGVDRPINALADRLALVAALECVSLVTWFEEDTPLTRILEC
;
A
#
# COMPACT_ATOMS: atom_id res chain seq x y z
N MET A 1 14.45 -16.21 18.24
CA MET A 1 14.05 -15.02 17.47
C MET A 1 13.64 -15.51 16.10
N GLN A 2 12.36 -15.47 15.75
CA GLN A 2 11.95 -15.73 14.38
C GLN A 2 12.18 -14.44 13.59
N ASP A 3 12.92 -14.53 12.49
CA ASP A 3 13.06 -13.42 11.56
C ASP A 3 11.68 -13.04 11.02
N ALA A 4 11.48 -11.75 10.77
CA ALA A 4 10.24 -11.25 10.19
C ALA A 4 9.96 -11.95 8.84
N PRO A 5 8.70 -12.24 8.51
CA PRO A 5 8.33 -12.81 7.21
C PRO A 5 8.88 -11.97 6.04
N SER A 6 9.37 -12.63 4.99
CA SER A 6 10.04 -11.94 3.87
C SER A 6 9.16 -10.89 3.17
N PHE A 7 7.83 -11.05 3.18
CA PHE A 7 6.93 -10.07 2.59
C PHE A 7 6.95 -8.71 3.31
N GLU A 8 7.32 -8.67 4.59
CA GLU A 8 7.39 -7.42 5.36
C GLU A 8 8.50 -6.50 4.84
N GLN A 9 9.50 -7.04 4.13
CA GLN A 9 10.54 -6.26 3.44
C GLN A 9 9.97 -5.33 2.35
N LYS A 10 8.72 -5.56 1.91
CA LYS A 10 8.03 -4.69 0.97
C LYS A 10 7.40 -3.46 1.64
N ILE A 11 7.28 -3.46 2.97
CA ILE A 11 6.67 -2.35 3.73
C ILE A 11 7.74 -1.28 3.94
N VAL A 12 7.47 -0.08 3.44
CA VAL A 12 8.42 1.03 3.45
C VAL A 12 7.78 2.23 4.11
N ALA A 13 8.43 2.74 5.15
CA ALA A 13 7.99 3.95 5.81
C ALA A 13 8.08 5.17 4.87
N PRO A 14 7.12 6.11 4.92
CA PRO A 14 7.09 7.28 4.05
C PRO A 14 8.41 8.07 4.00
N GLU A 15 9.10 8.17 5.13
CA GLU A 15 10.40 8.85 5.24
C GLU A 15 11.54 8.12 4.51
N SER A 16 11.42 6.81 4.30
CA SER A 16 12.40 5.98 3.58
C SER A 16 11.98 5.73 2.12
N TRP A 17 10.88 6.35 1.68
CA TRP A 17 10.22 6.06 0.42
C TRP A 17 11.10 6.33 -0.81
N GLN A 18 11.69 7.54 -0.89
CA GLN A 18 12.49 7.94 -2.05
C GLN A 18 13.70 7.03 -2.25
N ALA A 19 14.44 6.74 -1.19
CA ALA A 19 15.61 5.86 -1.25
C ALA A 19 15.23 4.44 -1.72
N ARG A 20 14.04 3.95 -1.36
CA ARG A 20 13.60 2.62 -1.81
C ARG A 20 13.20 2.63 -3.29
N LEU A 21 12.61 3.71 -3.79
CA LEU A 21 12.15 3.82 -5.17
C LEU A 21 13.29 3.78 -6.21
N GLU A 22 14.50 4.21 -5.86
CA GLU A 22 15.66 4.19 -6.77
C GLU A 22 15.96 2.80 -7.35
N GLY A 23 15.70 1.74 -6.56
CA GLY A 23 15.92 0.35 -6.97
C GLY A 23 14.72 -0.34 -7.60
N ILE A 24 13.61 0.38 -7.85
CA ILE A 24 12.37 -0.24 -8.33
C ILE A 24 12.26 -0.21 -9.86
N PRO A 25 11.99 -1.36 -10.52
CA PRO A 25 11.83 -1.44 -11.96
C PRO A 25 10.75 -0.51 -12.52
N ARG A 26 11.03 0.11 -13.67
CA ARG A 26 10.10 0.96 -14.42
C ARG A 26 9.55 0.23 -15.66
N PRO A 27 8.32 0.53 -16.13
CA PRO A 27 7.41 1.56 -15.61
C PRO A 27 6.78 1.14 -14.27
N LEU A 28 6.72 2.10 -13.35
CA LEU A 28 6.14 1.93 -12.02
C LEU A 28 4.64 2.18 -12.08
N VAL A 29 3.85 1.22 -11.59
CA VAL A 29 2.41 1.42 -11.41
C VAL A 29 2.16 1.81 -9.97
N PHE A 30 1.34 2.84 -9.76
CA PHE A 30 0.91 3.31 -8.45
C PHE A 30 -0.60 3.15 -8.30
N THR A 31 -1.03 2.73 -7.11
CA THR A 31 -2.40 2.87 -6.67
C THR A 31 -2.47 3.10 -5.16
N ASN A 32 -3.65 3.48 -4.66
CA ASN A 32 -3.88 3.69 -3.25
C ASN A 32 -5.25 3.15 -2.81
N GLY A 33 -5.41 2.95 -1.51
CA GLY A 33 -6.70 2.59 -0.93
C GLY A 33 -6.62 2.19 0.53
N VAL A 34 -7.78 1.95 1.14
CA VAL A 34 -7.84 1.53 2.55
C VAL A 34 -7.45 0.07 2.73
N PHE A 35 -7.96 -0.81 1.84
CA PHE A 35 -7.76 -2.27 1.87
C PHE A 35 -8.04 -2.92 3.24
N ASP A 36 -9.13 -2.50 3.89
CA ASP A 36 -9.51 -2.95 5.24
C ASP A 36 -9.82 -4.45 5.30
N ILE A 37 -10.74 -4.92 4.46
CA ILE A 37 -11.05 -6.34 4.28
C ILE A 37 -10.77 -6.70 2.83
N LEU A 38 -9.80 -7.59 2.61
CA LEU A 38 -9.50 -8.07 1.26
C LEU A 38 -10.57 -9.05 0.76
N HIS A 39 -10.84 -8.98 -0.53
CA HIS A 39 -11.72 -9.89 -1.24
C HIS A 39 -11.24 -10.06 -2.68
N ARG A 40 -11.84 -11.01 -3.42
CA ARG A 40 -11.45 -11.33 -4.81
C ARG A 40 -11.31 -10.08 -5.71
N GLY A 41 -12.23 -9.13 -5.59
CA GLY A 41 -12.17 -7.86 -6.33
C GLY A 41 -10.85 -7.09 -6.15
N HIS A 42 -10.34 -6.97 -4.93
CA HIS A 42 -9.07 -6.28 -4.65
C HIS A 42 -7.88 -6.99 -5.28
N VAL A 43 -7.77 -8.31 -5.08
CA VAL A 43 -6.62 -9.06 -5.62
C VAL A 43 -6.65 -9.14 -7.15
N THR A 44 -7.83 -9.24 -7.76
CA THR A 44 -7.98 -9.16 -9.23
C THR A 44 -7.60 -7.76 -9.74
N TYR A 45 -8.03 -6.71 -9.04
CA TYR A 45 -7.68 -5.33 -9.37
C TYR A 45 -6.16 -5.09 -9.30
N LEU A 46 -5.52 -5.46 -8.19
CA LEU A 46 -4.08 -5.27 -7.99
C LEU A 46 -3.24 -6.09 -8.98
N ALA A 47 -3.64 -7.34 -9.26
CA ALA A 47 -2.97 -8.15 -10.28
C ALA A 47 -3.04 -7.50 -11.67
N ARG A 48 -4.20 -6.94 -12.04
CA ARG A 48 -4.36 -6.20 -13.30
C ARG A 48 -3.57 -4.90 -13.32
N ALA A 49 -3.47 -4.19 -12.19
CA ALA A 49 -2.64 -2.99 -12.08
C ALA A 49 -1.16 -3.35 -12.27
N ARG A 50 -0.64 -4.39 -11.59
CA ARG A 50 0.74 -4.87 -11.74
C ARG A 50 1.09 -5.24 -13.18
N ALA A 51 0.15 -5.79 -13.94
CA ALA A 51 0.35 -6.15 -15.35
C ALA A 51 0.56 -4.94 -16.28
N GLN A 52 0.27 -3.72 -15.83
CA GLN A 52 0.48 -2.49 -16.61
C GLN A 52 1.91 -1.95 -16.51
N GLY A 53 2.79 -2.55 -15.70
CA GLY A 53 4.18 -2.14 -15.63
C GLY A 53 5.14 -3.19 -15.09
N ALA A 54 6.30 -2.76 -14.63
CA ALA A 54 7.37 -3.63 -14.12
C ALA A 54 7.35 -3.77 -12.59
N ALA A 55 6.63 -2.90 -11.89
CA ALA A 55 6.43 -2.94 -10.44
C ALA A 55 5.08 -2.33 -10.06
N LEU A 56 4.53 -2.75 -8.91
CA LEU A 56 3.31 -2.17 -8.34
C LEU A 56 3.59 -1.65 -6.92
N VAL A 57 3.30 -0.37 -6.73
CA VAL A 57 3.27 0.28 -5.43
C VAL A 57 1.83 0.47 -5.00
N VAL A 58 1.57 0.17 -3.72
CA VAL A 58 0.27 0.43 -3.10
C VAL A 58 0.47 1.33 -1.88
N ALA A 59 -0.15 2.52 -1.89
CA ALA A 59 -0.16 3.42 -0.75
C ALA A 59 -1.46 3.28 0.05
N LEU A 60 -1.37 2.98 1.34
CA LEU A 60 -2.54 2.83 2.21
C LEU A 60 -2.86 4.12 2.94
N ASN A 61 -4.16 4.40 3.09
CA ASN A 61 -4.60 5.42 4.02
C ASN A 61 -4.28 4.99 5.46
N SER A 62 -3.74 5.91 6.27
CA SER A 62 -3.65 5.72 7.72
C SER A 62 -5.02 5.62 8.38
N ASP A 63 -5.08 5.15 9.62
CA ASP A 63 -6.34 5.05 10.36
C ASP A 63 -6.99 6.43 10.55
N ALA A 64 -6.18 7.47 10.76
CA ALA A 64 -6.65 8.85 10.85
C ALA A 64 -7.20 9.35 9.49
N SER A 65 -6.51 9.07 8.38
CA SER A 65 -6.96 9.40 7.03
C SER A 65 -8.31 8.74 6.72
N VAL A 66 -8.46 7.45 7.02
CA VAL A 66 -9.71 6.70 6.82
C VAL A 66 -10.89 7.33 7.56
N ARG A 67 -10.68 7.69 8.84
CA ARG A 67 -11.74 8.28 9.68
C ARG A 67 -12.23 9.63 9.13
N ARG A 68 -11.34 10.44 8.56
CA ARG A 68 -11.72 11.73 7.95
C ARG A 68 -12.51 11.58 6.66
N LEU A 69 -12.36 10.46 5.93
CA LEU A 69 -13.10 10.19 4.69
C LEU A 69 -14.60 9.84 4.90
N GLY A 70 -15.09 9.83 6.15
CA GLY A 70 -16.53 9.78 6.44
C GLY A 70 -17.23 8.45 6.14
N LYS A 71 -16.48 7.33 6.07
CA LYS A 71 -17.03 6.01 5.71
C LYS A 71 -17.62 5.22 6.89
N GLY A 72 -17.97 5.90 7.97
CA GLY A 72 -18.53 5.33 9.21
C GLY A 72 -17.55 5.38 10.38
N VAL A 73 -18.07 5.51 11.59
CA VAL A 73 -17.30 5.64 12.85
C VAL A 73 -16.49 4.38 13.20
N ASP A 74 -16.90 3.21 12.69
CA ASP A 74 -16.27 1.92 12.99
C ASP A 74 -15.18 1.52 11.99
N ARG A 75 -14.76 2.44 11.11
CA ARG A 75 -13.71 2.17 10.10
C ARG A 75 -12.41 2.92 10.38
N PRO A 76 -11.25 2.29 10.12
CA PRO A 76 -11.08 0.92 9.63
C PRO A 76 -11.29 -0.12 10.74
N ILE A 77 -11.67 -1.35 10.35
CA ILE A 77 -11.80 -2.49 11.26
C ILE A 77 -10.41 -2.97 11.69
N ASN A 78 -9.48 -3.05 10.72
CA ASN A 78 -8.11 -3.46 10.97
C ASN A 78 -7.17 -2.24 11.03
N ALA A 79 -6.23 -2.27 11.98
CA ALA A 79 -5.22 -1.22 12.12
C ALA A 79 -4.34 -1.14 10.87
N LEU A 80 -3.69 0.02 10.65
CA LEU A 80 -2.81 0.23 9.50
C LEU A 80 -1.76 -0.88 9.33
N ALA A 81 -1.13 -1.33 10.41
CA ALA A 81 -0.09 -2.37 10.36
C ALA A 81 -0.62 -3.69 9.74
N ASP A 82 -1.81 -4.12 10.14
CA ASP A 82 -2.43 -5.36 9.64
C ASP A 82 -2.78 -5.25 8.16
N ARG A 83 -3.29 -4.08 7.75
CA ARG A 83 -3.65 -3.80 6.35
C ARG A 83 -2.39 -3.75 5.47
N LEU A 84 -1.31 -3.12 5.95
CA LEU A 84 -0.02 -3.08 5.26
C LEU A 84 0.53 -4.51 5.06
N ALA A 85 0.53 -5.33 6.11
CA ALA A 85 0.99 -6.71 6.06
C ALA A 85 0.20 -7.54 5.03
N LEU A 86 -1.13 -7.45 5.04
CA LEU A 86 -1.97 -8.16 4.08
C LEU A 86 -1.71 -7.74 2.63
N VAL A 87 -1.58 -6.44 2.36
CA VAL A 87 -1.29 -5.96 1.00
C VAL A 87 0.13 -6.34 0.57
N ALA A 88 1.11 -6.26 1.47
CA ALA A 88 2.50 -6.64 1.20
C ALA A 88 2.64 -8.15 0.89
N ALA A 89 1.86 -8.99 1.56
CA ALA A 89 1.85 -10.43 1.32
C ALA A 89 1.39 -10.83 -0.09
N LEU A 90 0.70 -9.94 -0.83
CA LEU A 90 0.25 -10.24 -2.19
C LEU A 90 1.42 -10.32 -3.16
N GLU A 91 1.44 -11.37 -3.97
CA GLU A 91 2.49 -11.63 -4.98
C GLU A 91 2.67 -10.46 -5.95
N CYS A 92 1.57 -9.88 -6.42
CA CYS A 92 1.59 -8.80 -7.40
C CYS A 92 2.11 -7.46 -6.87
N VAL A 93 2.27 -7.31 -5.54
CA VAL A 93 2.68 -6.06 -4.90
C VAL A 93 4.20 -6.05 -4.72
N SER A 94 4.84 -4.98 -5.17
CA SER A 94 6.30 -4.79 -5.10
C SER A 94 6.73 -4.02 -3.86
N LEU A 95 6.04 -2.91 -3.55
CA LEU A 95 6.21 -2.16 -2.31
C LEU A 95 4.85 -1.68 -1.78
N VAL A 96 4.81 -1.45 -0.47
CA VAL A 96 3.66 -0.86 0.21
C VAL A 96 4.16 0.27 1.09
N THR A 97 3.45 1.39 1.08
CA THR A 97 3.68 2.51 1.99
C THR A 97 2.33 3.05 2.49
N TRP A 98 2.33 4.14 3.24
CA TRP A 98 1.12 4.79 3.70
C TRP A 98 1.19 6.32 3.57
N PHE A 99 0.06 6.95 3.81
CA PHE A 99 -0.06 8.41 3.86
C PHE A 99 -1.12 8.81 4.89
N GLU A 100 -0.89 9.97 5.50
CA GLU A 100 -1.74 10.50 6.56
C GLU A 100 -2.77 11.48 6.02
N GLU A 101 -2.52 12.05 4.84
CA GLU A 101 -3.32 13.09 4.19
C GLU A 101 -4.66 12.56 3.65
N ASP A 102 -5.55 13.46 3.24
CA ASP A 102 -6.87 13.10 2.69
C ASP A 102 -6.77 12.53 1.27
N THR A 103 -5.68 12.81 0.56
CA THR A 103 -5.44 12.33 -0.80
C THR A 103 -4.02 11.77 -0.92
N PRO A 104 -3.79 10.81 -1.84
CA PRO A 104 -2.46 10.23 -2.07
C PRO A 104 -1.53 11.14 -2.88
N LEU A 105 -1.87 12.41 -3.12
CA LEU A 105 -1.21 13.28 -4.10
C LEU A 105 0.32 13.35 -3.87
N THR A 106 0.75 13.57 -2.63
CA THR A 106 2.17 13.61 -2.28
C THR A 106 2.90 12.33 -2.70
N ARG A 107 2.30 11.16 -2.40
CA ARG A 107 2.89 9.85 -2.77
C ARG A 107 2.94 9.63 -4.27
N ILE A 108 1.97 10.14 -5.02
CA ILE A 108 1.96 10.09 -6.50
C ILE A 108 3.10 10.94 -7.06
N LEU A 109 3.30 12.16 -6.54
CA LEU A 109 4.33 13.08 -7.02
C LEU A 109 5.76 12.63 -6.70
N GLU A 110 5.93 11.76 -5.70
CA GLU A 110 7.22 11.16 -5.34
C GLU A 110 7.57 9.91 -6.17
N CYS A 111 6.65 9.39 -6.98
CA CYS A 111 6.85 8.22 -7.85
C CYS A 111 7.45 8.62 -9.21
#